data_AF-A0A8E2JMN5-F1
#
_entry.id   AF-A0A8E2JMN5-F1
#
_cell.length_a   1.000
_cell.length_b   1.000
_cell.length_c   1.000
_cell.angle_alpha   90.00
_cell.angle_beta   90.00
_cell.angle_gamma   90.00
#
_symmetry.space_group_name_H-M   'P 1'
#
loop_
_entity.id
_entity.type
_entity.pdbx_description
1 polymer ?
#
loop_
_entity_poly.entity_id
_entity_poly.type
_entity_poly.pdbx_seq_one_letter_code
_entity_poly.pdbx_strand_id
1 'polypeptide(L)'
;MRYFVENLASSFDLCDPDRHFALVVPQRAAVCPTLLNAILAASARHLSRVSDFDSYVADRYHQECLKHLIPMLNETTAIMDENLLAATVILRFLEEVEVPISGADTQSHLLGTHVFISAQERSTVIGGLRQAAFWVGLRQEVYMAFVNQRSILPALEHCNTNRSFDPTDDCTWANRIIVLCADVLRYCFGDGEHSVSSYNQLLKYSTDWMTYKPSSFTPIFYREPKEGNIFPEIWLLSDSVVTGLQHYHLARILLTAHNPKVPRLGPGQRAALQLMDEEIKNDVRMLCGMAESNNQLHPNYVTACMAIAMTGDRFTDRQEQEALMQILLKTEEHAWPTSTAQTHLKEAWGWME
;
A
#
# COMPACT_ATOMS: atom_id res chain seq x y z
N MET A 1 14.07 17.47 -8.71
CA MET A 1 14.15 16.56 -9.88
C MET A 1 15.08 15.38 -9.64
N ARG A 2 16.41 15.57 -9.55
CA ARG A 2 17.35 14.45 -9.29
C ARG A 2 16.94 13.61 -8.07
N TYR A 3 16.64 14.29 -6.96
CA TYR A 3 16.15 13.64 -5.74
C TYR A 3 14.93 12.73 -5.97
N PHE A 4 13.92 13.20 -6.71
CA PHE A 4 12.74 12.41 -7.06
C PHE A 4 13.12 11.12 -7.80
N VAL A 5 13.94 11.23 -8.84
CA VAL A 5 14.33 10.08 -9.67
C VAL A 5 15.13 9.05 -8.87
N GLU A 6 16.01 9.51 -8.00
CA GLU A 6 16.93 8.65 -7.24
C GLU A 6 16.29 8.04 -5.99
N ASN A 7 15.34 8.73 -5.34
CA ASN A 7 14.86 8.33 -4.01
C ASN A 7 13.34 8.05 -3.95
N LEU A 8 12.54 8.61 -4.85
CA LEU A 8 11.08 8.52 -4.77
C LEU A 8 10.47 7.69 -5.90
N ALA A 9 10.98 7.81 -7.12
CA ALA A 9 10.37 7.23 -8.31
C ALA A 9 10.18 5.71 -8.24
N SER A 10 11.11 4.99 -7.62
CA SER A 10 11.03 3.53 -7.42
C SER A 10 9.78 3.13 -6.62
N SER A 11 9.32 3.97 -5.69
CA SER A 11 8.09 3.74 -4.93
C SER A 11 6.83 3.79 -5.79
N PHE A 12 6.87 4.53 -6.91
CA PHE A 12 5.78 4.61 -7.87
C PHE A 12 5.85 3.46 -8.90
N ASP A 13 7.07 3.02 -9.25
CA ASP A 13 7.33 2.07 -10.33
C ASP A 13 7.28 0.57 -9.93
N LEU A 14 6.84 0.22 -8.71
CA LEU A 14 6.87 -1.16 -8.15
C LEU A 14 6.29 -2.29 -9.03
N CYS A 15 5.27 -1.98 -9.83
CA CYS A 15 4.66 -2.91 -10.78
C CYS A 15 4.58 -2.26 -12.19
N ASP A 16 5.60 -1.49 -12.55
CA ASP A 16 5.70 -0.79 -13.82
C ASP A 16 7.04 -1.13 -14.51
N PRO A 17 7.05 -2.08 -15.46
CA PRO A 17 8.29 -2.53 -16.12
C PRO A 17 8.97 -1.42 -16.94
N ASP A 18 8.22 -0.41 -17.39
CA ASP A 18 8.73 0.71 -18.18
C ASP A 18 9.22 1.88 -17.31
N ARG A 19 9.04 1.79 -15.99
CA ARG A 19 9.50 2.76 -14.99
C ARG A 19 9.09 4.20 -15.34
N HIS A 20 7.81 4.41 -15.59
CA HIS A 20 7.30 5.66 -16.11
C HIS A 20 7.60 6.84 -15.18
N PHE A 21 7.58 6.65 -13.86
CA PHE A 21 7.88 7.72 -12.92
C PHE A 21 9.37 8.07 -12.87
N ALA A 22 10.27 7.09 -13.05
CA ALA A 22 11.70 7.36 -13.12
C ALA A 22 12.15 7.92 -14.48
N LEU A 23 11.53 7.49 -15.60
CA LEU A 23 12.05 7.74 -16.95
C LEU A 23 11.21 8.72 -17.77
N VAL A 24 9.88 8.68 -17.65
CA VAL A 24 8.97 9.46 -18.51
C VAL A 24 8.52 10.75 -17.81
N VAL A 25 8.10 10.65 -16.55
CA VAL A 25 7.60 11.79 -15.74
C VAL A 25 8.62 12.96 -15.68
N PRO A 26 9.93 12.74 -15.45
CA PRO A 26 10.91 13.83 -15.42
C PRO A 26 11.04 14.56 -16.77
N GLN A 27 10.93 13.83 -17.88
CA GLN A 27 10.99 14.41 -19.22
C GLN A 27 9.75 15.28 -19.48
N ARG A 28 8.56 14.77 -19.13
CA ARG A 28 7.31 15.52 -19.30
C ARG A 28 7.25 16.76 -18.39
N ALA A 29 7.81 16.67 -17.18
CA ALA A 29 7.91 17.80 -16.26
C ALA A 29 8.74 18.97 -16.80
N ALA A 30 9.64 18.75 -17.76
CA ALA A 30 10.40 19.85 -18.39
C ALA A 30 9.49 20.85 -19.14
N VAL A 31 8.30 20.42 -19.57
CA VAL A 31 7.34 21.24 -20.33
C VAL A 31 5.97 21.35 -19.65
N CYS A 32 5.76 20.68 -18.52
CA CYS A 32 4.52 20.70 -17.75
C CYS A 32 4.75 21.28 -16.34
N PRO A 33 4.44 22.58 -16.10
CA PRO A 33 4.69 23.23 -14.80
C PRO A 33 3.98 22.56 -13.64
N THR A 34 2.74 22.08 -13.82
CA THR A 34 1.98 21.35 -12.78
C THR A 34 2.73 20.10 -12.33
N LEU A 35 3.17 19.28 -13.28
CA LEU A 35 3.91 18.05 -12.98
C LEU A 35 5.28 18.35 -12.35
N LEU A 36 5.97 19.38 -12.83
CA LEU A 36 7.22 19.84 -12.21
C LEU A 36 7.02 20.26 -10.76
N ASN A 37 6.00 21.07 -10.48
CA ASN A 37 5.69 21.52 -9.12
C ASN A 37 5.31 20.34 -8.22
N ALA A 38 4.55 19.35 -8.70
CA ALA A 38 4.24 18.14 -7.93
C ALA A 38 5.51 17.36 -7.55
N ILE A 39 6.41 17.11 -8.50
CA ILE A 39 7.71 16.46 -8.25
C ILE A 39 8.53 17.23 -7.21
N LEU A 40 8.61 18.55 -7.35
CA LEU A 40 9.38 19.40 -6.44
C LEU A 40 8.75 19.44 -5.04
N ALA A 41 7.42 19.52 -4.94
CA ALA A 41 6.70 19.47 -3.67
C ALA A 41 6.96 18.15 -2.94
N ALA A 42 6.74 17.01 -3.59
CA ALA A 42 6.97 15.69 -2.99
C ALA A 42 8.44 15.47 -2.60
N SER A 43 9.38 15.89 -3.44
CA SER A 43 10.82 15.83 -3.13
C SER A 43 11.17 16.67 -1.90
N ALA A 44 10.71 17.93 -1.88
CA ALA A 44 10.98 18.85 -0.78
C ALA A 44 10.37 18.35 0.54
N ARG A 45 9.14 17.80 0.51
CA ARG A 45 8.47 17.26 1.70
C ARG A 45 9.22 16.06 2.27
N HIS A 46 9.61 15.12 1.41
CA HIS A 46 10.38 13.97 1.87
C HIS A 46 11.75 14.42 2.40
N LEU A 47 12.44 15.33 1.70
CA LEU A 47 13.72 15.87 2.15
C LEU A 47 13.63 16.55 3.52
N SER A 48 12.60 17.36 3.77
CA SER A 48 12.41 18.05 5.05
C SER A 48 12.16 17.10 6.22
N ARG A 49 11.81 15.84 5.96
CA ARG A 49 11.63 14.82 6.99
C ARG A 49 12.89 14.01 7.29
N VAL A 50 13.81 13.88 6.34
CA VAL A 50 15.05 13.11 6.50
C VAL A 50 16.29 14.00 6.66
N SER A 51 16.13 15.32 6.60
CA SER A 51 17.22 16.30 6.68
C SER A 51 16.71 17.67 7.13
N ASP A 52 17.62 18.61 7.40
CA ASP A 52 17.31 20.00 7.79
C ASP A 52 16.77 20.87 6.62
N PHE A 53 16.15 20.25 5.61
CA PHE A 53 15.61 20.95 4.45
C PHE A 53 14.34 21.74 4.83
N ASP A 54 14.21 22.97 4.32
CA ASP A 54 13.10 23.86 4.65
C ASP A 54 11.75 23.32 4.15
N SER A 55 10.85 23.01 5.09
CA SER A 55 9.51 22.50 4.78
C SER A 55 8.66 23.51 4.01
N TYR A 56 8.90 24.82 4.15
CA TYR A 56 8.15 25.86 3.44
C TYR A 56 8.32 25.77 1.92
N VAL A 57 9.43 25.20 1.44
CA VAL A 57 9.66 24.95 0.01
C VAL A 57 8.64 23.95 -0.54
N ALA A 58 8.31 22.91 0.23
CA ALA A 58 7.31 21.92 -0.15
C ALA A 58 5.92 22.57 -0.26
N ASP A 59 5.54 23.35 0.75
CA ASP A 59 4.25 24.06 0.80
C ASP A 59 4.08 25.01 -0.39
N ARG A 60 5.14 25.75 -0.74
CA ARG A 60 5.14 26.65 -1.90
C ARG A 60 4.85 25.90 -3.20
N TYR A 61 5.57 24.81 -3.47
CA TYR A 61 5.36 24.04 -4.71
C TYR A 61 4.00 23.32 -4.72
N HIS A 62 3.54 22.84 -3.56
CA HIS A 62 2.22 22.24 -3.41
C HIS A 62 1.12 23.25 -3.76
N GLN A 63 1.19 24.47 -3.21
CA GLN A 63 0.26 25.56 -3.53
C GLN A 63 0.28 25.94 -5.02
N GLU A 64 1.46 26.03 -5.65
CA GLU A 64 1.57 26.29 -7.09
C GLU A 64 0.93 25.18 -7.93
N CYS A 65 1.03 23.92 -7.49
CA CYS A 65 0.37 22.82 -8.17
C CYS A 65 -1.17 22.93 -8.06
N LEU A 66 -1.69 23.24 -6.87
CA LEU A 66 -3.13 23.39 -6.63
C LEU A 66 -3.77 24.52 -7.43
N LYS A 67 -3.07 25.64 -7.63
CA LYS A 67 -3.55 26.76 -8.46
C LYS A 67 -3.92 26.32 -9.88
N HIS A 68 -3.20 25.33 -10.41
CA HIS A 68 -3.43 24.80 -11.75
C HIS A 68 -4.38 23.60 -11.74
N LEU A 69 -4.27 22.73 -10.73
CA LEU A 69 -5.05 21.50 -10.67
C LEU A 69 -6.53 21.74 -10.33
N ILE A 70 -6.84 22.61 -9.36
CA ILE A 70 -8.21 22.88 -8.90
C ILE A 70 -9.13 23.36 -10.05
N PRO A 71 -8.75 24.36 -10.87
CA PRO A 71 -9.57 24.78 -12.01
C PRO A 71 -9.81 23.64 -13.01
N MET A 72 -8.79 22.82 -13.25
CA MET A 72 -8.84 21.73 -14.22
C MET A 72 -9.71 20.55 -13.76
N LEU A 73 -9.89 20.33 -12.44
CA LEU A 73 -10.80 19.28 -11.93
C LEU A 73 -12.26 19.47 -12.40
N ASN A 74 -12.65 20.69 -12.76
CA ASN A 74 -13.99 21.00 -13.27
C ASN A 74 -14.11 20.81 -14.80
N GLU A 75 -13.01 20.53 -15.51
CA GLU A 75 -13.00 20.32 -16.96
C GLU A 75 -13.01 18.83 -17.29
N THR A 76 -14.02 18.38 -18.04
CA THR A 76 -14.19 16.95 -18.39
C THR A 76 -13.00 16.39 -19.19
N THR A 77 -12.27 17.23 -19.91
CA THR A 77 -11.07 16.86 -20.68
C THR A 77 -9.83 16.65 -19.81
N ALA A 78 -9.72 17.33 -18.68
CA ALA A 78 -8.56 17.26 -17.78
C ALA A 78 -8.43 15.89 -17.09
N ILE A 79 -9.55 15.19 -16.90
CA ILE A 79 -9.61 13.85 -16.32
C ILE A 79 -8.83 12.82 -17.17
N MET A 80 -8.66 13.08 -18.47
CA MET A 80 -7.92 12.21 -19.39
C MET A 80 -6.44 12.63 -19.57
N ASP A 81 -6.00 13.73 -18.98
CA ASP A 81 -4.61 14.20 -19.07
C ASP A 81 -3.69 13.35 -18.17
N GLU A 82 -2.77 12.62 -18.81
CA GLU A 82 -1.84 11.73 -18.12
C GLU A 82 -0.86 12.48 -17.20
N ASN A 83 -0.52 13.74 -17.52
CA ASN A 83 0.37 14.56 -16.71
C ASN A 83 -0.33 15.01 -15.42
N LEU A 84 -1.62 15.35 -15.51
CA LEU A 84 -2.41 15.71 -14.33
C LEU A 84 -2.66 14.49 -13.46
N LEU A 85 -2.91 13.32 -14.06
CA LEU A 85 -3.02 12.07 -13.31
C LEU A 85 -1.71 11.75 -12.56
N ALA A 86 -0.57 11.85 -13.25
CA ALA A 86 0.75 11.65 -12.63
C ALA A 86 1.03 12.69 -11.52
N ALA A 87 0.72 13.96 -11.75
CA ALA A 87 0.87 15.01 -10.75
C ALA A 87 -0.01 14.74 -9.52
N THR A 88 -1.25 14.28 -9.74
CA THR A 88 -2.22 13.97 -8.68
C THR A 88 -1.73 12.84 -7.78
N VAL A 89 -1.22 11.73 -8.34
CA VAL A 89 -0.70 10.62 -7.50
C VAL A 89 0.60 10.98 -6.77
N ILE A 90 1.43 11.87 -7.34
CA ILE A 90 2.62 12.42 -6.66
C ILE A 90 2.22 13.34 -5.49
N LEU A 91 1.20 14.19 -5.68
CA LEU A 91 0.68 15.02 -4.59
C LEU A 91 0.04 14.18 -3.48
N ARG A 92 -0.67 13.10 -3.84
CA ARG A 92 -1.23 12.16 -2.86
C ARG A 92 -0.13 11.50 -2.02
N PHE A 93 1.00 11.13 -2.62
CA PHE A 93 2.15 10.62 -1.87
C PHE A 93 2.66 11.64 -0.84
N LEU A 94 2.70 12.92 -1.19
CA LEU A 94 3.06 13.99 -0.25
C LEU A 94 2.11 14.03 0.95
N GLU A 95 0.81 13.89 0.73
CA GLU A 95 -0.20 13.83 1.80
C GLU A 95 -0.02 12.58 2.67
N GLU A 96 0.22 11.42 2.07
CA GLU A 96 0.44 10.15 2.79
C GLU A 96 1.67 10.23 3.71
N VAL A 97 2.71 10.89 3.24
CA VAL A 97 3.90 11.16 4.05
C VAL A 97 3.56 12.13 5.18
N GLU A 98 2.64 13.07 5.02
CA GLU A 98 2.18 14.01 6.05
C GLU A 98 1.26 13.41 7.12
N VAL A 99 0.39 12.50 6.73
CA VAL A 99 -0.68 11.94 7.57
C VAL A 99 -0.19 10.71 8.34
N PRO A 100 -0.31 10.69 9.68
CA PRO A 100 0.05 9.52 10.47
C PRO A 100 -0.64 8.23 10.00
N ILE A 101 0.08 7.10 10.01
CA ILE A 101 -0.46 5.79 9.61
C ILE A 101 -1.62 5.29 10.51
N SER A 102 -1.78 5.86 11.70
CA SER A 102 -2.87 5.57 12.64
C SER A 102 -3.32 6.87 13.31
N GLY A 103 -4.62 7.01 13.56
CA GLY A 103 -5.23 8.22 14.15
C GLY A 103 -6.57 8.58 13.50
N ALA A 104 -7.52 9.13 14.27
CA ALA A 104 -8.94 9.27 13.89
C ALA A 104 -9.28 10.46 12.98
N ASP A 105 -8.32 11.31 12.62
CA ASP A 105 -8.63 12.59 11.99
C ASP A 105 -7.63 12.88 10.87
N THR A 106 -8.03 12.70 9.60
CA THR A 106 -7.30 13.14 8.39
C THR A 106 -8.00 12.83 7.06
N GLN A 107 -9.35 12.77 7.03
CA GLN A 107 -10.06 12.75 5.73
C GLN A 107 -10.06 14.12 5.02
N SER A 108 -9.45 15.16 5.60
CA SER A 108 -9.67 16.55 5.18
C SER A 108 -9.01 16.95 3.86
N HIS A 109 -8.08 16.14 3.31
CA HIS A 109 -7.28 16.58 2.15
C HIS A 109 -7.09 15.54 1.05
N LEU A 110 -7.97 14.54 0.89
CA LEU A 110 -7.85 13.69 -0.29
C LEU A 110 -8.27 14.49 -1.52
N LEU A 111 -7.30 15.11 -2.22
CA LEU A 111 -7.43 15.47 -3.64
C LEU A 111 -8.21 14.34 -4.30
N GLY A 112 -9.21 14.67 -5.14
CA GLY A 112 -10.17 13.74 -5.76
C GLY A 112 -9.55 12.66 -6.66
N THR A 113 -8.56 11.92 -6.16
CA THR A 113 -7.86 10.79 -6.74
C THR A 113 -8.84 9.68 -7.06
N HIS A 114 -9.86 9.48 -6.23
CA HIS A 114 -10.98 8.59 -6.53
C HIS A 114 -11.71 9.01 -7.82
N VAL A 115 -11.85 10.31 -8.12
CA VAL A 115 -12.45 10.80 -9.38
C VAL A 115 -11.59 10.36 -10.57
N PHE A 116 -10.28 10.52 -10.45
CA PHE A 116 -9.33 10.10 -11.49
C PHE A 116 -9.31 8.57 -11.66
N ILE A 117 -9.21 7.81 -10.57
CA ILE A 117 -9.25 6.34 -10.59
C ILE A 117 -10.56 5.87 -11.25
N SER A 118 -11.70 6.44 -10.88
CA SER A 118 -13.02 6.13 -11.48
C SER A 118 -13.05 6.35 -12.99
N ALA A 119 -12.45 7.43 -13.45
CA ALA A 119 -12.44 7.75 -14.86
C ALA A 119 -11.50 6.83 -15.67
N GLN A 120 -10.36 6.44 -15.08
CA GLN A 120 -9.46 5.49 -15.70
C GLN A 120 -10.03 4.07 -15.72
N GLU A 121 -10.76 3.69 -14.67
CA GLU A 121 -11.39 2.38 -14.54
C GLU A 121 -12.31 2.03 -15.72
N ARG A 122 -13.08 3.02 -16.19
CA ARG A 122 -14.02 2.87 -17.33
C ARG A 122 -13.32 2.92 -18.68
N SER A 123 -12.06 3.34 -18.74
CA SER A 123 -11.30 3.43 -19.97
C SER A 123 -10.49 2.14 -20.15
N THR A 124 -10.56 1.51 -21.31
CA THR A 124 -9.71 0.36 -21.65
C THR A 124 -8.29 0.86 -21.94
N VAL A 125 -7.58 1.30 -20.90
CA VAL A 125 -6.21 1.81 -21.01
C VAL A 125 -5.25 0.64 -21.00
N ILE A 126 -4.56 0.44 -22.12
CA ILE A 126 -3.47 -0.53 -22.25
C ILE A 126 -2.17 0.26 -22.35
N GLY A 127 -1.29 0.10 -21.37
CA GLY A 127 0.05 0.67 -21.34
C GLY A 127 0.13 2.17 -21.01
N GLY A 128 1.38 2.66 -20.96
CA GLY A 128 1.70 4.07 -20.83
C GLY A 128 1.57 4.66 -19.42
N LEU A 129 1.91 5.95 -19.31
CA LEU A 129 1.93 6.69 -18.04
C LEU A 129 0.57 6.66 -17.33
N ARG A 130 -0.53 6.67 -18.09
CA ARG A 130 -1.88 6.60 -17.54
C ARG A 130 -2.11 5.30 -16.76
N GLN A 131 -1.72 4.17 -17.34
CA GLN A 131 -1.84 2.87 -16.67
C GLN A 131 -0.92 2.77 -15.46
N ALA A 132 0.32 3.27 -15.58
CA ALA A 132 1.26 3.33 -14.46
C ALA A 132 0.67 4.13 -13.28
N ALA A 133 0.14 5.32 -13.55
CA ALA A 133 -0.45 6.18 -12.53
C ALA A 133 -1.76 5.59 -11.95
N PHE A 134 -2.56 4.86 -12.73
CA PHE A 134 -3.69 4.10 -12.20
C PHE A 134 -3.25 3.07 -11.14
N TRP A 135 -2.20 2.29 -11.44
CA TRP A 135 -1.72 1.27 -10.51
C TRP A 135 -1.10 1.87 -9.24
N VAL A 136 -0.40 3.01 -9.35
CA VAL A 136 0.02 3.80 -8.18
C VAL A 136 -1.20 4.20 -7.35
N GLY A 137 -2.19 4.84 -7.98
CA GLY A 137 -3.38 5.34 -7.31
C GLY A 137 -4.18 4.22 -6.62
N LEU A 138 -4.27 3.04 -7.23
CA LEU A 138 -4.92 1.88 -6.62
C LEU A 138 -4.16 1.38 -5.38
N ARG A 139 -2.82 1.28 -5.43
CA ARG A 139 -2.02 0.88 -4.25
C ARG A 139 -2.14 1.88 -3.11
N GLN A 140 -2.10 3.18 -3.42
CA GLN A 140 -2.36 4.26 -2.46
C GLN A 140 -3.77 4.18 -1.86
N GLU A 141 -4.75 3.78 -2.66
CA GLU A 141 -6.11 3.57 -2.19
C GLU A 141 -6.25 2.33 -1.30
N VAL A 142 -5.57 1.23 -1.63
CA VAL A 142 -5.47 0.05 -0.75
C VAL A 142 -4.82 0.42 0.58
N TYR A 143 -3.72 1.19 0.55
CA TYR A 143 -3.09 1.72 1.76
C TYR A 143 -4.09 2.47 2.64
N MET A 144 -4.72 3.51 2.07
CA MET A 144 -5.65 4.36 2.79
C MET A 144 -6.87 3.60 3.31
N ALA A 145 -7.44 2.70 2.51
CA ALA A 145 -8.61 1.92 2.90
C ALA A 145 -8.30 0.94 4.05
N PHE A 146 -7.12 0.31 4.01
CA PHE A 146 -6.68 -0.64 5.03
C PHE A 146 -6.46 0.07 6.38
N VAL A 147 -5.69 1.15 6.40
CA VAL A 147 -5.34 1.84 7.65
C VAL A 147 -6.52 2.58 8.28
N ASN A 148 -7.45 3.08 7.45
CA ASN A 148 -8.66 3.76 7.93
C ASN A 148 -9.86 2.81 8.10
N GLN A 149 -9.69 1.50 7.89
CA GLN A 149 -10.76 0.49 7.99
C GLN A 149 -12.03 0.89 7.24
N ARG A 150 -11.85 1.34 5.99
CA ARG A 150 -12.95 1.78 5.12
C ARG A 150 -12.95 1.00 3.82
N SER A 151 -14.08 1.03 3.11
CA SER A 151 -14.16 0.48 1.76
C SER A 151 -13.28 1.26 0.78
N ILE A 152 -12.90 0.60 -0.33
CA ILE A 152 -12.17 1.18 -1.46
C ILE A 152 -13.04 2.18 -2.22
N LEU A 153 -12.46 3.32 -2.61
CA LEU A 153 -13.10 4.35 -3.41
C LEU A 153 -12.31 4.65 -4.70
N PRO A 154 -12.94 4.57 -5.89
CA PRO A 154 -14.31 4.13 -6.16
C PRO A 154 -14.50 2.60 -6.02
N ALA A 155 -15.75 2.16 -5.97
CA ALA A 155 -16.08 0.75 -6.15
C ALA A 155 -15.62 0.30 -7.54
N LEU A 156 -14.56 -0.52 -7.60
CA LEU A 156 -13.87 -1.00 -8.81
C LEU A 156 -14.73 -1.94 -9.70
N GLU A 157 -16.00 -1.61 -9.89
CA GLU A 157 -17.05 -2.38 -10.57
C GLU A 157 -16.81 -2.59 -12.08
N HIS A 158 -16.15 -1.64 -12.73
CA HIS A 158 -15.87 -1.62 -14.17
C HIS A 158 -14.38 -1.87 -14.47
N CYS A 159 -13.59 -2.17 -13.44
CA CYS A 159 -12.16 -2.35 -13.56
C CYS A 159 -11.87 -3.58 -14.45
N ASN A 160 -11.50 -3.32 -15.71
CA ASN A 160 -11.14 -4.33 -16.71
C ASN A 160 -9.77 -4.98 -16.43
N THR A 161 -9.49 -5.30 -15.17
CA THR A 161 -8.25 -5.96 -14.77
C THR A 161 -8.34 -7.44 -15.11
N ASN A 162 -7.28 -7.96 -15.73
CA ASN A 162 -7.16 -9.39 -16.02
C ASN A 162 -7.09 -10.18 -14.71
N ARG A 163 -8.18 -10.87 -14.35
CA ARG A 163 -8.28 -11.74 -13.17
C ARG A 163 -8.02 -13.22 -13.48
N SER A 164 -7.66 -13.57 -14.71
CA SER A 164 -7.40 -14.96 -15.07
C SER A 164 -6.14 -15.48 -14.38
N PHE A 165 -5.89 -16.78 -14.49
CA PHE A 165 -4.62 -17.40 -14.09
C PHE A 165 -3.74 -17.72 -15.30
N ASP A 166 -4.02 -17.11 -16.45
CA ASP A 166 -3.23 -17.32 -17.65
C ASP A 166 -1.79 -16.81 -17.44
N PRO A 167 -0.78 -17.52 -17.98
CA PRO A 167 0.60 -17.09 -17.91
C PRO A 167 0.80 -15.68 -18.47
N THR A 168 1.52 -14.85 -17.73
CA THR A 168 1.83 -13.45 -18.05
C THR A 168 3.03 -13.01 -17.19
N ASP A 169 3.51 -11.79 -17.37
CA ASP A 169 4.59 -11.18 -16.60
C ASP A 169 4.28 -11.00 -15.10
N ASP A 170 5.33 -10.83 -14.29
CA ASP A 170 5.25 -10.70 -12.84
C ASP A 170 4.48 -9.45 -12.38
N CYS A 171 4.56 -8.33 -13.11
CA CYS A 171 3.82 -7.11 -12.76
C CYS A 171 2.31 -7.34 -12.89
N THR A 172 1.87 -8.03 -13.95
CA THR A 172 0.47 -8.41 -14.11
C THR A 172 0.01 -9.40 -13.03
N TRP A 173 0.84 -10.37 -12.64
CA TRP A 173 0.54 -11.28 -11.52
C TRP A 173 0.44 -10.57 -10.16
N ALA A 174 1.32 -9.60 -9.90
CA ALA A 174 1.26 -8.76 -8.71
C ALA A 174 -0.01 -7.87 -8.71
N ASN A 175 -0.33 -7.27 -9.85
CA ASN A 175 -1.52 -6.46 -10.02
C ASN A 175 -2.82 -7.26 -9.80
N ARG A 176 -2.88 -8.55 -10.20
CA ARG A 176 -4.01 -9.45 -9.91
C ARG A 176 -4.31 -9.57 -8.41
N ILE A 177 -3.28 -9.74 -7.59
CA ILE A 177 -3.46 -9.90 -6.15
C ILE A 177 -3.67 -8.56 -5.42
N ILE A 178 -3.13 -7.44 -5.94
CA ILE A 178 -3.48 -6.09 -5.48
C ILE A 178 -4.98 -5.83 -5.67
N VAL A 179 -5.53 -6.18 -6.84
CA VAL A 179 -6.98 -6.07 -7.11
C VAL A 179 -7.78 -6.96 -6.17
N LEU A 180 -7.34 -8.20 -5.92
CA LEU A 180 -8.00 -9.05 -4.93
C LEU A 180 -7.99 -8.39 -3.54
N CYS A 181 -6.88 -7.80 -3.11
CA CYS A 181 -6.79 -7.10 -1.83
C CYS A 181 -7.80 -5.95 -1.75
N ALA A 182 -7.99 -5.19 -2.84
CA ALA A 182 -9.03 -4.17 -2.92
C ALA A 182 -10.45 -4.76 -2.83
N ASP A 183 -10.74 -5.90 -3.45
CA ASP A 183 -12.03 -6.58 -3.32
C ASP A 183 -12.27 -7.10 -1.90
N VAL A 184 -11.24 -7.60 -1.23
CA VAL A 184 -11.32 -8.03 0.17
C VAL A 184 -11.62 -6.84 1.08
N LEU A 185 -10.96 -5.70 0.89
CA LEU A 185 -11.28 -4.46 1.62
C LEU A 185 -12.73 -4.02 1.41
N ARG A 186 -13.23 -4.09 0.17
CA ARG A 186 -14.64 -3.80 -0.13
C ARG A 186 -15.59 -4.80 0.53
N TYR A 187 -15.24 -6.08 0.59
CA TYR A 187 -16.02 -7.07 1.33
C TYR A 187 -15.98 -6.83 2.83
N CYS A 188 -14.87 -6.39 3.41
CA CYS A 188 -14.72 -6.18 4.85
C CYS A 188 -15.41 -4.92 5.37
N PHE A 189 -15.43 -3.85 4.56
CA PHE A 189 -15.80 -2.50 5.00
C PHE A 189 -16.81 -1.78 4.11
N GLY A 190 -17.34 -2.44 3.06
CA GLY A 190 -18.35 -1.87 2.17
C GLY A 190 -19.79 -2.17 2.60
N ASP A 191 -20.74 -1.43 2.05
CA ASP A 191 -22.19 -1.60 2.34
C ASP A 191 -22.81 -2.83 1.65
N GLY A 192 -22.00 -3.65 0.97
CA GLY A 192 -22.44 -4.82 0.22
C GLY A 192 -22.83 -6.02 1.10
N GLU A 193 -23.30 -7.09 0.45
CA GLU A 193 -23.68 -8.31 1.14
C GLU A 193 -22.46 -9.07 1.69
N HIS A 194 -22.34 -9.11 3.02
CA HIS A 194 -21.32 -9.88 3.76
C HIS A 194 -21.66 -11.38 3.82
N SER A 195 -21.93 -11.99 2.67
CA SER A 195 -22.34 -13.38 2.60
C SER A 195 -21.15 -14.34 2.73
N VAL A 196 -21.41 -15.51 3.31
CA VAL A 196 -20.43 -16.62 3.35
C VAL A 196 -20.02 -17.05 1.93
N SER A 197 -20.91 -16.88 0.94
CA SER A 197 -20.62 -17.17 -0.46
C SER A 197 -19.56 -16.22 -1.03
N SER A 198 -19.74 -14.91 -0.85
CA SER A 198 -18.78 -13.88 -1.27
C SER A 198 -17.41 -14.10 -0.62
N TYR A 199 -17.41 -14.39 0.69
CA TYR A 199 -16.20 -14.77 1.42
C TYR A 199 -15.48 -15.97 0.80
N ASN A 200 -16.22 -17.05 0.51
CA ASN A 200 -15.65 -18.26 -0.07
C ASN A 200 -15.08 -18.02 -1.47
N GLN A 201 -15.68 -17.13 -2.27
CA GLN A 201 -15.15 -16.76 -3.58
C GLN A 201 -13.81 -16.03 -3.47
N LEU A 202 -13.70 -15.05 -2.56
CA LEU A 202 -12.46 -14.32 -2.31
C LEU A 202 -11.37 -15.24 -1.76
N LEU A 203 -11.71 -16.07 -0.77
CA LEU A 203 -10.78 -17.06 -0.20
C LEU A 203 -10.31 -18.06 -1.26
N LYS A 204 -11.23 -18.55 -2.12
CA LYS A 204 -10.89 -19.44 -3.22
C LYS A 204 -9.93 -18.77 -4.21
N TYR A 205 -10.22 -17.54 -4.63
CA TYR A 205 -9.33 -16.82 -5.55
C TYR A 205 -7.93 -16.62 -4.93
N SER A 206 -7.85 -16.23 -3.65
CA SER A 206 -6.58 -16.09 -2.92
C SER A 206 -5.77 -17.41 -2.91
N THR A 207 -6.45 -18.52 -2.63
CA THR A 207 -5.84 -19.86 -2.59
C THR A 207 -5.37 -20.31 -3.99
N ASP A 208 -6.20 -20.10 -5.00
CA ASP A 208 -5.89 -20.44 -6.39
C ASP A 208 -4.72 -19.58 -6.89
N TRP A 209 -4.71 -18.27 -6.62
CA TRP A 209 -3.61 -17.37 -6.98
C TRP A 209 -2.29 -17.86 -6.39
N MET A 210 -2.26 -18.23 -5.11
CA MET A 210 -1.04 -18.75 -4.46
C MET A 210 -0.55 -20.06 -5.09
N THR A 211 -1.47 -20.87 -5.61
CA THR A 211 -1.19 -22.15 -6.27
C THR A 211 -0.67 -21.96 -7.69
N TYR A 212 -1.28 -21.06 -8.47
CA TYR A 212 -0.98 -20.87 -9.90
C TYR A 212 0.07 -19.80 -10.19
N LYS A 213 0.48 -18.99 -9.18
CA LYS A 213 1.50 -17.95 -9.37
C LYS A 213 2.76 -18.52 -10.05
N PRO A 214 3.46 -17.73 -10.89
CA PRO A 214 4.68 -18.18 -11.54
C PRO A 214 5.76 -18.54 -10.52
N SER A 215 6.74 -19.34 -10.95
CA SER A 215 7.87 -19.75 -10.11
C SER A 215 8.75 -18.59 -9.63
N SER A 216 8.69 -17.42 -10.29
CA SER A 216 9.34 -16.17 -9.84
C SER A 216 8.84 -15.69 -8.47
N PHE A 217 7.61 -16.05 -8.08
CA PHE A 217 7.03 -15.74 -6.77
C PHE A 217 7.45 -16.72 -5.67
N THR A 218 8.29 -17.71 -5.98
CA THR A 218 8.91 -18.56 -4.96
C THR A 218 10.21 -17.89 -4.51
N PRO A 219 10.46 -17.77 -3.18
CA PRO A 219 11.71 -17.21 -2.68
C PRO A 219 12.93 -17.92 -3.25
N ILE A 220 13.91 -17.15 -3.73
CA ILE A 220 15.21 -17.68 -4.16
C ILE A 220 16.02 -18.18 -2.97
N PHE A 221 15.74 -17.65 -1.78
CA PHE A 221 16.28 -18.08 -0.52
C PHE A 221 15.22 -17.92 0.57
N TYR A 222 15.09 -18.92 1.43
CA TYR A 222 14.21 -18.89 2.59
C TYR A 222 14.91 -19.51 3.80
N ARG A 223 14.84 -18.82 4.94
CA ARG A 223 15.33 -19.31 6.22
C ARG A 223 14.32 -18.97 7.31
N GLU A 224 13.89 -20.01 8.02
CA GLU A 224 13.05 -19.87 9.22
C GLU A 224 13.72 -19.00 10.29
N PRO A 225 12.94 -18.31 11.13
CA PRO A 225 13.45 -17.60 12.30
C PRO A 225 14.35 -18.52 13.16
N LYS A 226 15.49 -18.00 13.61
CA LYS A 226 16.43 -18.68 14.53
C LYS A 226 16.50 -17.91 15.84
N GLU A 227 17.06 -18.52 16.90
CA GLU A 227 17.25 -17.85 18.19
C GLU A 227 17.84 -16.43 18.02
N GLY A 228 17.07 -15.42 18.46
CA GLY A 228 17.42 -14.00 18.36
C GLY A 228 16.80 -13.23 17.18
N ASN A 229 16.27 -13.93 16.16
CA ASN A 229 15.57 -13.32 15.02
C ASN A 229 14.10 -13.73 15.03
N ILE A 230 13.19 -12.74 15.05
CA ILE A 230 11.74 -12.98 15.06
C ILE A 230 11.19 -13.26 13.65
N PHE A 231 11.73 -12.58 12.64
CA PHE A 231 11.23 -12.66 11.28
C PHE A 231 12.01 -13.66 10.41
N PRO A 232 11.35 -14.33 9.45
CA PRO A 232 12.03 -15.17 8.47
C PRO A 232 12.85 -14.31 7.52
N GLU A 233 13.91 -14.91 6.96
CA GLU A 233 14.67 -14.30 5.87
C GLU A 233 14.14 -14.80 4.53
N ILE A 234 13.71 -13.89 3.66
CA ILE A 234 12.96 -14.16 2.43
C ILE A 234 13.52 -13.33 1.29
N TRP A 235 14.36 -13.92 0.45
CA TRP A 235 14.91 -13.22 -0.71
C TRP A 235 14.01 -13.48 -1.92
N LEU A 236 13.55 -12.40 -2.56
CA LEU A 236 12.63 -12.46 -3.68
C LEU A 236 13.30 -11.88 -4.94
N LEU A 237 12.80 -12.29 -6.10
CA LEU A 237 13.47 -12.04 -7.37
C LEU A 237 13.36 -10.57 -7.82
N SER A 238 12.25 -9.89 -7.52
CA SER A 238 11.95 -8.54 -7.99
C SER A 238 10.95 -7.81 -7.09
N ASP A 239 10.90 -6.49 -7.23
CA ASP A 239 10.00 -5.62 -6.44
C ASP A 239 8.52 -5.88 -6.73
N SER A 240 8.18 -6.25 -7.97
CA SER A 240 6.81 -6.64 -8.32
C SER A 240 6.39 -7.92 -7.59
N VAL A 241 7.30 -8.88 -7.46
CA VAL A 241 7.06 -10.12 -6.70
C VAL A 241 6.88 -9.82 -5.21
N VAL A 242 7.75 -9.00 -4.62
CA VAL A 242 7.63 -8.56 -3.22
C VAL A 242 6.29 -7.87 -2.99
N THR A 243 5.96 -6.88 -3.84
CA THR A 243 4.71 -6.12 -3.76
C THR A 243 3.50 -7.05 -3.84
N GLY A 244 3.49 -8.00 -4.79
CA GLY A 244 2.41 -8.97 -4.93
C GLY A 244 2.23 -9.86 -3.70
N LEU A 245 3.32 -10.44 -3.18
CA LEU A 245 3.27 -11.27 -1.97
C LEU A 245 2.87 -10.48 -0.72
N GLN A 246 3.30 -9.24 -0.58
CA GLN A 246 2.87 -8.41 0.53
C GLN A 246 1.36 -8.13 0.49
N HIS A 247 0.81 -7.81 -0.69
CA HIS A 247 -0.65 -7.63 -0.85
C HIS A 247 -1.43 -8.95 -0.68
N TYR A 248 -0.85 -10.10 -1.01
CA TYR A 248 -1.40 -11.42 -0.67
C TYR A 248 -1.56 -11.58 0.85
N HIS A 249 -0.51 -11.25 1.62
CA HIS A 249 -0.55 -11.36 3.09
C HIS A 249 -1.51 -10.33 3.72
N LEU A 250 -1.60 -9.10 3.21
CA LEU A 250 -2.63 -8.14 3.65
C LEU A 250 -4.06 -8.66 3.41
N ALA A 251 -4.32 -9.22 2.22
CA ALA A 251 -5.62 -9.81 1.91
C ALA A 251 -5.97 -10.98 2.84
N ARG A 252 -4.97 -11.81 3.19
CA ARG A 252 -5.13 -12.89 4.16
C ARG A 252 -5.46 -12.37 5.56
N ILE A 253 -4.75 -11.36 6.06
CA ILE A 253 -5.03 -10.75 7.37
C ILE A 253 -6.50 -10.32 7.45
N LEU A 254 -7.00 -9.64 6.41
CA LEU A 254 -8.39 -9.20 6.34
C LEU A 254 -9.38 -10.38 6.26
N LEU A 255 -9.11 -11.38 5.42
CA LEU A 255 -9.96 -12.59 5.28
C LEU A 255 -10.00 -13.43 6.57
N THR A 256 -8.89 -13.50 7.31
CA THR A 256 -8.84 -14.18 8.60
C THR A 256 -9.61 -13.37 9.64
N ALA A 257 -9.36 -12.06 9.76
CA ALA A 257 -10.02 -11.19 10.74
C ALA A 257 -11.55 -11.08 10.52
N HIS A 258 -12.01 -11.12 9.27
CA HIS A 258 -13.44 -11.00 8.91
C HIS A 258 -14.07 -12.34 8.51
N ASN A 259 -13.55 -13.47 9.00
CA ASN A 259 -14.08 -14.79 8.68
C ASN A 259 -15.50 -15.00 9.26
N PRO A 260 -16.55 -15.10 8.42
CA PRO A 260 -17.93 -15.20 8.89
C PRO A 260 -18.28 -16.58 9.47
N LYS A 261 -17.37 -17.56 9.38
CA LYS A 261 -17.57 -18.94 9.86
C LYS A 261 -17.16 -19.12 11.32
N VAL A 262 -16.53 -18.11 11.93
CA VAL A 262 -16.07 -18.15 13.31
C VAL A 262 -17.26 -18.24 14.27
N PRO A 263 -17.31 -19.22 15.19
CA PRO A 263 -18.41 -19.33 16.15
C PRO A 263 -18.54 -18.07 17.00
N ARG A 264 -19.76 -17.51 17.09
CA ARG A 264 -20.02 -16.28 17.86
C ARG A 264 -20.10 -16.48 19.38
N LEU A 265 -20.35 -17.71 19.82
CA LEU A 265 -20.51 -18.08 21.23
C LEU A 265 -20.02 -19.51 21.48
N GLY A 266 -19.63 -19.78 22.73
CA GLY A 266 -19.30 -21.11 23.24
C GLY A 266 -17.80 -21.45 23.25
N PRO A 267 -17.41 -22.63 23.77
CA PRO A 267 -16.00 -23.00 23.96
C PRO A 267 -15.18 -23.00 22.66
N GLY A 268 -15.82 -23.29 21.52
CA GLY A 268 -15.18 -23.25 20.20
C GLY A 268 -14.80 -21.84 19.73
N GLN A 269 -15.44 -20.78 20.25
CA GLN A 269 -15.12 -19.39 19.90
C GLN A 269 -13.71 -19.02 20.35
N ARG A 270 -13.34 -19.34 21.59
CA ARG A 270 -12.02 -18.99 22.12
C ARG A 270 -10.90 -19.68 21.35
N ALA A 271 -11.07 -20.97 21.04
CA ALA A 271 -10.11 -21.71 20.22
C ALA A 271 -10.01 -21.13 18.80
N ALA A 272 -11.15 -20.76 18.19
CA ALA A 272 -11.16 -20.14 16.87
C ALA A 272 -10.45 -18.78 16.85
N LEU A 273 -10.70 -17.91 17.85
CA LEU A 273 -10.02 -16.62 17.98
C LEU A 273 -8.51 -16.77 18.15
N GLN A 274 -8.07 -17.74 18.97
CA GLN A 274 -6.63 -18.03 19.12
C GLN A 274 -5.99 -18.48 17.81
N LEU A 275 -6.66 -19.34 17.03
CA LEU A 275 -6.17 -19.76 15.72
C LEU A 275 -6.10 -18.59 14.74
N MET A 276 -7.11 -17.72 14.72
CA MET A 276 -7.11 -16.51 13.90
C MET A 276 -5.96 -15.56 14.27
N ASP A 277 -5.72 -15.34 15.56
CA ASP A 277 -4.63 -14.49 16.02
C ASP A 277 -3.26 -15.05 15.60
N GLU A 278 -3.06 -16.37 15.71
CA GLU A 278 -1.81 -16.99 15.24
C GLU A 278 -1.64 -16.94 13.72
N GLU A 279 -2.70 -17.11 12.95
CA GLU A 279 -2.68 -16.91 11.49
C GLU A 279 -2.30 -15.47 11.12
N ILE A 280 -2.93 -14.47 11.75
CA ILE A 280 -2.63 -13.06 11.52
C ILE A 280 -1.19 -12.74 11.92
N LYS A 281 -0.71 -13.21 13.08
CA LYS A 281 0.68 -13.00 13.50
C LYS A 281 1.67 -13.60 12.51
N ASN A 282 1.38 -14.78 11.97
CA ASN A 282 2.23 -15.39 10.94
C ASN A 282 2.29 -14.53 9.68
N ASP A 283 1.15 -14.01 9.22
CA ASP A 283 1.12 -13.09 8.06
C ASP A 283 1.89 -11.78 8.35
N VAL A 284 1.79 -11.22 9.56
CA VAL A 284 2.59 -10.06 9.99
C VAL A 284 4.09 -10.37 10.01
N ARG A 285 4.50 -11.53 10.54
CA ARG A 285 5.92 -11.96 10.53
C ARG A 285 6.46 -12.12 9.11
N MET A 286 5.65 -12.66 8.19
CA MET A 286 6.03 -12.76 6.77
C MET A 286 6.19 -11.38 6.13
N LEU A 287 5.28 -10.43 6.40
CA LEU A 287 5.39 -9.05 5.93
C LEU A 287 6.66 -8.36 6.42
N CYS A 288 6.97 -8.50 7.71
CA CYS A 288 8.18 -7.94 8.31
C CYS A 288 9.45 -8.61 7.76
N GLY A 289 9.43 -9.94 7.59
CA GLY A 289 10.54 -10.70 7.00
C GLY A 289 10.83 -10.30 5.56
N MET A 290 9.79 -10.10 4.74
CA MET A 290 9.94 -9.57 3.38
C MET A 290 10.50 -8.14 3.38
N ALA A 291 10.06 -7.27 4.30
CA ALA A 291 10.57 -5.90 4.41
C ALA A 291 12.06 -5.86 4.77
N GLU A 292 12.47 -6.61 5.80
CA GLU A 292 13.89 -6.68 6.22
C GLU A 292 14.79 -7.32 5.16
N SER A 293 14.31 -8.36 4.50
CA SER A 293 15.09 -9.11 3.51
C SER A 293 15.23 -8.38 2.16
N ASN A 294 14.30 -7.46 1.85
CA ASN A 294 14.24 -6.72 0.59
C ASN A 294 14.24 -5.21 0.89
N ASN A 295 15.21 -4.76 1.69
CA ASN A 295 15.25 -3.43 2.30
C ASN A 295 15.67 -2.27 1.39
N GLN A 296 15.88 -2.53 0.09
CA GLN A 296 16.29 -1.51 -0.87
C GLN A 296 15.15 -0.52 -1.21
N LEU A 297 13.90 -0.91 -0.97
CA LEU A 297 12.73 -0.11 -1.29
C LEU A 297 11.88 0.19 -0.04
N HIS A 298 11.71 1.48 0.24
CA HIS A 298 10.91 1.98 1.36
C HIS A 298 9.45 1.48 1.38
N PRO A 299 8.74 1.33 0.25
CA PRO A 299 7.37 0.80 0.25
C PRO A 299 7.21 -0.56 0.95
N ASN A 300 8.24 -1.43 0.90
CA ASN A 300 8.18 -2.74 1.54
C ASN A 300 7.97 -2.60 3.07
N TYR A 301 8.63 -1.61 3.67
CA TYR A 301 8.45 -1.26 5.08
C TYR A 301 7.08 -0.66 5.36
N VAL A 302 6.61 0.25 4.50
CA VAL A 302 5.28 0.87 4.63
C VAL A 302 4.19 -0.21 4.68
N THR A 303 4.25 -1.21 3.80
CA THR A 303 3.27 -2.30 3.79
C THR A 303 3.33 -3.17 5.05
N ALA A 304 4.52 -3.44 5.60
CA ALA A 304 4.64 -4.10 6.89
C ALA A 304 4.05 -3.25 8.03
N CYS A 305 4.33 -1.94 8.04
CA CYS A 305 3.79 -1.01 9.03
C CYS A 305 2.25 -0.93 9.01
N MET A 306 1.59 -1.07 7.85
CA MET A 306 0.14 -1.18 7.79
C MET A 306 -0.37 -2.35 8.64
N ALA A 307 0.21 -3.54 8.48
CA ALA A 307 -0.19 -4.73 9.22
C ALA A 307 0.14 -4.60 10.72
N ILE A 308 1.32 -4.07 11.05
CA ILE A 308 1.73 -3.81 12.43
C ILE A 308 0.79 -2.83 13.13
N ALA A 309 0.48 -1.69 12.50
CA ALA A 309 -0.38 -0.67 13.10
C ALA A 309 -1.79 -1.20 13.40
N MET A 310 -2.33 -2.07 12.54
CA MET A 310 -3.70 -2.57 12.65
C MET A 310 -3.83 -3.86 13.48
N THR A 311 -2.75 -4.63 13.61
CA THR A 311 -2.82 -5.97 14.24
C THR A 311 -1.69 -6.29 15.22
N GLY A 312 -0.76 -5.35 15.42
CA GLY A 312 0.38 -5.49 16.34
C GLY A 312 -0.03 -5.64 17.80
N ASP A 313 -1.21 -5.16 18.19
CA ASP A 313 -1.79 -5.31 19.52
C ASP A 313 -1.97 -6.78 19.95
N ARG A 314 -2.07 -7.69 18.97
CA ARG A 314 -2.20 -9.14 19.21
C ARG A 314 -0.90 -9.79 19.70
N PHE A 315 0.25 -9.13 19.53
CA PHE A 315 1.53 -9.68 19.95
C PHE A 315 1.75 -9.49 21.44
N THR A 316 2.03 -10.60 22.14
CA THR A 316 2.17 -10.63 23.61
C THR A 316 3.60 -10.89 24.07
N ASP A 317 4.45 -11.46 23.21
CA ASP A 317 5.85 -11.69 23.52
C ASP A 317 6.66 -10.40 23.37
N ARG A 318 7.51 -10.10 24.36
CA ARG A 318 8.27 -8.84 24.40
C ARG A 318 9.29 -8.72 23.26
N GLN A 319 9.94 -9.81 22.87
CA GLN A 319 10.94 -9.79 21.79
C GLN A 319 10.25 -9.55 20.45
N GLU A 320 9.07 -10.13 20.24
CA GLU A 320 8.27 -9.85 19.04
C GLU A 320 7.81 -8.40 18.99
N GLN A 321 7.26 -7.88 20.08
CA GLN A 321 6.84 -6.48 20.17
C GLN A 321 8.00 -5.50 19.88
N GLU A 322 9.20 -5.78 20.44
CA GLU A 322 10.41 -5.00 20.16
C GLU A 322 10.82 -5.08 18.69
N ALA A 323 10.77 -6.26 18.07
CA ALA A 323 11.07 -6.43 16.66
C ALA A 323 10.09 -5.64 15.76
N LEU A 324 8.78 -5.65 16.07
CA LEU A 324 7.78 -4.86 15.34
C LEU A 324 8.00 -3.35 15.53
N MET A 325 8.39 -2.92 16.73
CA MET A 325 8.74 -1.53 17.01
C MET A 325 9.95 -1.07 16.18
N GLN A 326 10.97 -1.92 16.00
CA GLN A 326 12.11 -1.59 15.14
C GLN A 326 11.72 -1.37 13.67
N ILE A 327 10.76 -2.14 13.15
CA ILE A 327 10.21 -1.91 11.80
C ILE A 327 9.60 -0.51 11.72
N LEU A 328 8.75 -0.12 12.68
CA LEU A 328 8.14 1.21 12.69
C LEU A 328 9.19 2.33 12.76
N LEU A 329 10.14 2.22 13.69
CA LEU A 329 11.22 3.20 13.85
C LEU A 329 12.04 3.37 12.57
N LYS A 330 12.44 2.26 11.94
CA LYS A 330 13.18 2.27 10.68
C LYS A 330 12.38 2.91 9.54
N THR A 331 11.06 2.71 9.50
CA THR A 331 10.21 3.37 8.50
C THR A 331 10.10 4.88 8.74
N GLU A 332 10.10 5.34 10.00
CA GLU A 332 10.12 6.77 10.35
C GLU A 332 11.38 7.47 9.85
N GLU A 333 12.54 6.81 9.96
CA GLU A 333 13.82 7.31 9.43
C GLU A 333 13.77 7.56 7.91
N HIS A 334 12.86 6.88 7.22
CA HIS A 334 12.58 7.05 5.78
C HIS A 334 11.37 7.94 5.50
N ALA A 335 11.11 8.91 6.39
CA ALA A 335 10.05 9.91 6.30
C ALA A 335 8.61 9.42 6.42
N TRP A 336 8.34 8.14 6.68
CA TRP A 336 6.95 7.68 6.82
C TRP A 336 6.44 7.84 8.26
N PRO A 337 5.28 8.49 8.49
CA PRO A 337 4.84 8.86 9.83
C PRO A 337 4.19 7.68 10.58
N THR A 338 5.00 6.93 11.33
CA THR A 338 4.61 5.81 12.19
C THR A 338 4.47 6.17 13.67
N SER A 339 4.93 7.37 14.08
CA SER A 339 4.94 7.83 15.48
C SER A 339 3.64 7.56 16.25
N THR A 340 2.47 7.79 15.66
CA THR A 340 1.18 7.50 16.33
C THR A 340 0.95 6.00 16.56
N ALA A 341 1.29 5.16 15.58
CA ALA A 341 1.21 3.71 15.73
C ALA A 341 2.19 3.20 16.79
N GLN A 342 3.39 3.78 16.88
CA GLN A 342 4.35 3.45 17.93
C GLN A 342 3.78 3.74 19.33
N THR A 343 3.18 4.92 19.54
CA THR A 343 2.56 5.28 20.82
C THR A 343 1.39 4.35 21.15
N HIS A 344 0.49 4.14 20.19
CA HIS A 344 -0.67 3.26 20.36
C HIS A 344 -0.26 1.83 20.76
N LEU A 345 0.75 1.26 20.09
CA LEU A 345 1.22 -0.08 20.40
C LEU A 345 1.94 -0.16 21.75
N LYS A 346 2.72 0.85 22.12
CA LYS A 346 3.32 0.93 23.47
C LYS A 346 2.26 0.94 24.56
N GLU A 347 1.15 1.65 24.35
CA GLU A 347 0.00 1.63 25.26
C GLU A 347 -0.67 0.27 25.28
N ALA A 348 -0.98 -0.31 24.11
CA ALA A 348 -1.64 -1.62 23.99
C ALA A 348 -0.82 -2.76 24.62
N TRP A 349 0.52 -2.68 24.54
CA TRP A 349 1.43 -3.65 25.12
C TRP A 349 1.78 -3.37 26.59
N GLY A 350 1.30 -2.26 27.18
CA GLY A 350 1.58 -1.89 28.56
C GLY A 350 3.03 -1.49 28.83
N TRP A 351 3.70 -0.86 27.85
CA TRP A 351 5.08 -0.37 27.98
C TRP A 351 5.19 1.00 28.67
N MET A 352 4.07 1.72 28.78
CA MET A 352 4.01 3.04 29.40
C MET A 352 3.74 2.84 30.91
N GLU A 353 4.78 2.91 31.73
CA GLU A 353 4.69 3.06 33.19
C GLU A 353 4.64 4.53 33.61
#